data_AF-A0AAU9UPS7-F1
#
_entry.id   AF-A0AAU9UPS7-F1
#
_cell.length_a   1.000
_cell.length_b   1.000
_cell.length_c   1.000
_cell.angle_alpha   90.00
_cell.angle_beta   90.00
_cell.angle_gamma   90.00
#
_symmetry.space_group_name_H-M   'P 1'
#
loop_
_entity.id
_entity.type
_entity.pdbx_description
1 polymer ?
#
loop_
_entity_poly.entity_id
_entity_poly.type
_entity_poly.pdbx_seq_one_letter_code
_entity_poly.pdbx_strand_id
1 'polypeptide(L)'
;MDRKNKDMSYNSLVTFNCRSLKRSVEGVRQLCKKADIIALQETWLLPHDLTYLASIDADFGSTGTSAVDTSNGVLVGRPHGGVALLWRKNSYALKFDRGVTGTNYEEGFIKKAYGKMLI
;
A
#
# COMPACT_ATOMS: atom_id res chain seq x y z
N MET A 1 -8.34 -5.04 42.09
CA MET A 1 -7.87 -5.82 40.92
C MET A 1 -8.34 -5.08 39.68
N ASP A 2 -7.55 -4.10 39.22
CA ASP A 2 -7.91 -3.26 38.08
C ASP A 2 -7.71 -4.02 36.76
N ARG A 3 -8.77 -4.05 35.96
CA ARG A 3 -8.75 -4.58 34.60
C ARG A 3 -7.79 -3.71 33.78
N LYS A 4 -6.71 -4.33 33.32
CA LYS A 4 -5.74 -3.79 32.37
C LYS A 4 -6.44 -2.93 31.33
N ASN A 5 -6.22 -1.61 31.40
CA ASN A 5 -6.51 -0.68 30.32
C ASN A 5 -5.60 -1.09 29.17
N LYS A 6 -6.11 -1.91 28.26
CA LYS A 6 -5.37 -2.36 27.08
C LYS A 6 -5.37 -1.15 26.15
N ASP A 7 -4.26 -0.41 26.13
CA ASP A 7 -4.12 0.83 25.37
C ASP A 7 -4.75 0.69 23.98
N MET A 8 -5.76 1.51 23.73
CA MET A 8 -6.42 1.62 22.44
C MET A 8 -5.47 2.37 21.50
N SER A 9 -4.48 1.65 20.98
CA SER A 9 -3.58 2.14 19.95
C SER A 9 -4.38 2.32 18.65
N TYR A 10 -4.58 3.58 18.25
CA TYR A 10 -5.23 3.91 16.99
C TYR A 10 -4.22 3.73 15.85
N ASN A 11 -4.64 3.03 14.80
CA ASN A 11 -3.84 2.94 13.58
C ASN A 11 -3.78 4.30 12.91
N SER A 12 -2.57 4.74 12.56
CA SER A 12 -2.33 6.00 11.87
C SER A 12 -2.46 5.82 10.35
N LEU A 13 -3.32 6.62 9.72
CA LEU A 13 -3.54 6.65 8.27
C LEU A 13 -3.09 7.98 7.70
N VAL A 14 -2.28 7.93 6.64
CA VAL A 14 -1.75 9.12 5.98
C VAL A 14 -1.93 9.00 4.47
N THR A 15 -2.20 10.11 3.81
CA THR A 15 -2.26 10.20 2.34
C THR A 15 -1.14 11.07 1.82
N PHE A 16 -0.55 10.70 0.70
CA PHE A 16 0.59 11.42 0.11
C PHE A 16 0.55 11.39 -1.43
N ASN A 17 0.45 12.58 -2.02
CA ASN A 17 0.58 12.73 -3.46
C ASN A 17 2.07 12.76 -3.84
N CYS A 18 2.52 11.74 -4.57
CA CYS A 18 3.92 11.49 -4.86
C CYS A 18 4.49 12.38 -5.97
N ARG A 19 3.66 12.81 -6.93
CA ARG A 19 4.08 13.45 -8.19
C ARG A 19 5.29 12.75 -8.83
N SER A 20 5.23 11.42 -8.92
CA SER A 20 6.31 10.44 -9.16
C SER A 20 6.88 9.82 -7.89
N LEU A 21 6.49 8.59 -7.60
CA LEU A 21 6.98 7.81 -6.46
C LEU A 21 8.51 7.70 -6.42
N LYS A 22 9.13 7.36 -7.57
CA LYS A 22 10.60 7.20 -7.65
C LYS A 22 11.37 8.46 -7.21
N ARG A 23 10.77 9.65 -7.33
CA ARG A 23 11.39 10.91 -6.87
C ARG A 23 11.11 11.23 -5.40
N SER A 24 9.93 10.87 -4.91
CA SER A 24 9.48 11.19 -3.54
C SER A 24 9.60 10.02 -2.57
N VAL A 25 10.27 8.94 -2.97
CA VAL A 25 10.38 7.69 -2.19
C VAL A 25 10.97 7.91 -0.79
N GLU A 26 11.93 8.81 -0.64
CA GLU A 26 12.50 9.10 0.68
C GLU A 26 11.43 9.72 1.60
N GLY A 27 10.58 10.60 1.08
CA GLY A 27 9.41 11.11 1.82
C GLY A 27 8.46 9.99 2.25
N VAL A 28 8.19 9.03 1.35
CA VAL A 28 7.35 7.86 1.67
C VAL A 28 7.99 7.00 2.75
N ARG A 29 9.31 6.79 2.72
CA ARG A 29 10.05 6.07 3.78
C ARG A 29 9.96 6.78 5.12
N GLN A 30 10.03 8.11 5.14
CA GLN A 30 9.81 8.87 6.38
C GLN A 30 8.37 8.73 6.90
N LEU A 31 7.38 8.57 6.02
CA LEU A 31 6.01 8.25 6.42
C LEU A 31 5.88 6.84 6.99
N CYS A 32 6.61 5.84 6.47
CA CYS A 32 6.61 4.47 7.01
C CYS A 32 7.04 4.39 8.49
N LYS A 33 7.83 5.36 8.95
CA LYS A 33 8.24 5.49 10.36
C LYS A 33 7.15 6.05 11.28
N LYS A 34 6.13 6.71 10.72
CA LYS A 34 5.14 7.49 11.47
C LYS A 34 3.70 7.00 11.28
N ALA A 35 3.46 6.22 10.25
CA ALA A 35 2.15 5.77 9.81
C ALA A 35 2.03 4.23 9.86
N ASP A 36 0.81 3.72 10.00
CA ASP A 36 0.51 2.28 9.85
C ASP A 36 -0.06 1.96 8.46
N ILE A 37 -0.79 2.92 7.87
CA ILE A 37 -1.38 2.84 6.54
C ILE A 37 -1.01 4.09 5.77
N ILE A 38 -0.51 3.92 4.55
CA ILE A 38 -0.12 5.03 3.67
C ILE A 38 -0.80 4.85 2.33
N ALA A 39 -1.66 5.79 1.96
CA ALA A 39 -2.25 5.90 0.63
C ALA A 39 -1.40 6.83 -0.23
N LEU A 40 -1.01 6.37 -1.41
CA LEU A 40 -0.18 7.10 -2.36
C LEU A 40 -0.98 7.42 -3.63
N GLN A 41 -0.87 8.65 -4.11
CA GLN A 41 -1.44 9.08 -5.40
C GLN A 41 -0.35 9.62 -6.32
N GLU A 42 -0.64 9.70 -7.62
CA GLU A 42 0.30 10.18 -8.65
C GLU A 42 1.63 9.42 -8.59
N THR A 43 1.55 8.09 -8.49
CA THR A 43 2.72 7.22 -8.36
C THR A 43 3.56 7.21 -9.63
N TRP A 44 2.91 7.33 -10.79
CA TRP A 44 3.51 7.32 -12.14
C TRP A 44 4.33 6.07 -12.43
N LEU A 45 3.99 4.95 -11.77
CA LEU A 45 4.59 3.65 -12.05
C LEU A 45 3.87 3.01 -13.24
N LEU A 46 4.64 2.36 -14.10
CA LEU A 46 4.11 1.44 -15.11
C LEU A 46 3.65 0.13 -14.44
N PRO A 47 2.81 -0.69 -15.11
CA PRO A 47 2.36 -1.97 -14.54
C PRO A 47 3.52 -2.87 -14.08
N HIS A 48 4.60 -2.98 -14.85
CA HIS A 48 5.78 -3.79 -14.50
C HIS A 48 6.67 -3.15 -13.42
N ASP A 49 6.50 -1.86 -13.16
CA ASP A 49 7.22 -1.12 -12.12
C ASP A 49 6.53 -1.20 -10.75
N LEU A 50 5.30 -1.76 -10.67
CA LEU A 50 4.55 -1.84 -9.40
C LEU A 50 5.26 -2.67 -8.34
N THR A 51 6.10 -3.64 -8.73
CA THR A 51 6.96 -4.42 -7.83
C THR A 51 7.92 -3.55 -7.02
N TYR A 52 8.24 -2.33 -7.50
CA TYR A 52 9.04 -1.36 -6.75
C TYR A 52 8.42 -0.96 -5.41
N LEU A 53 7.09 -0.98 -5.29
CA LEU A 53 6.39 -0.64 -4.04
C LEU A 53 6.84 -1.53 -2.87
N ALA A 54 7.06 -2.82 -3.11
CA ALA A 54 7.50 -3.77 -2.09
C ALA A 54 8.94 -3.51 -1.61
N SER A 55 9.72 -2.71 -2.35
CA SER A 55 11.10 -2.36 -1.98
C SER A 55 11.21 -1.09 -1.12
N ILE A 56 10.09 -0.39 -0.89
CA ILE A 56 10.10 0.90 -0.16
C ILE A 56 10.49 0.69 1.30
N ASP A 57 9.87 -0.29 1.96
CA ASP A 57 10.09 -0.64 3.36
C ASP A 57 9.74 -2.13 3.59
N ALA A 58 10.64 -2.87 4.25
CA ALA A 58 10.49 -4.32 4.45
C ALA A 58 9.35 -4.69 5.41
N ASP A 59 9.00 -3.79 6.34
CA ASP A 59 7.94 -4.01 7.32
C ASP A 59 6.55 -3.74 6.74
N PHE A 60 6.47 -3.23 5.50
CA PHE A 60 5.21 -2.88 4.84
C PHE A 60 4.86 -3.90 3.75
N GLY A 61 3.58 -4.28 3.72
CA GLY A 61 2.96 -4.85 2.53
C GLY A 61 2.55 -3.71 1.61
N SER A 62 2.41 -4.01 0.31
CA SER A 62 2.03 -2.98 -0.66
C SER A 62 1.20 -3.54 -1.81
N THR A 63 0.35 -2.69 -2.39
CA THR A 63 -0.35 -2.95 -3.64
C THR A 63 -0.52 -1.65 -4.40
N GLY A 64 -0.66 -1.71 -5.71
CA GLY A 64 -0.91 -0.52 -6.51
C GLY A 64 -1.51 -0.82 -7.86
N THR A 65 -2.05 0.23 -8.46
CA THR A 65 -2.64 0.20 -9.80
C THR A 65 -1.98 1.30 -10.62
N SER A 66 -1.40 0.91 -11.76
CA SER A 66 -0.94 1.87 -12.75
C SER A 66 -2.13 2.47 -13.48
N ALA A 67 -2.09 3.77 -13.77
CA ALA A 67 -3.07 4.41 -14.66
C ALA A 67 -2.70 4.25 -16.14
N VAL A 68 -1.61 3.53 -16.45
CA VAL A 68 -1.06 3.41 -17.79
C VAL A 68 -1.24 2.00 -18.31
N ASP A 69 -1.90 1.90 -19.45
CA ASP A 69 -2.07 0.65 -20.18
C ASP A 69 -0.96 0.50 -21.24
N THR A 70 -0.03 -0.42 -21.00
CA THR A 70 1.07 -0.74 -21.92
C THR A 70 0.67 -1.76 -23.00
N SER A 71 -0.56 -2.29 -22.99
CA SER A 71 -1.00 -3.29 -23.96
C SER A 71 -1.32 -2.70 -25.35
N ASN A 72 -1.59 -1.39 -25.41
CA ASN A 72 -2.03 -0.69 -26.62
C ASN A 72 -0.90 -0.02 -27.44
N GLY A 73 0.37 -0.35 -27.16
CA GLY A 73 1.53 0.13 -27.94
C GLY A 73 2.47 1.07 -27.19
N VAL A 74 3.27 1.85 -27.94
CA VAL A 74 4.27 2.77 -27.37
C VAL A 74 3.57 3.91 -26.65
N LEU A 75 3.94 4.12 -25.38
CA LEU A 75 3.44 5.24 -24.58
C LEU A 75 3.97 6.57 -25.12
N VAL A 76 3.05 7.47 -25.45
CA VAL A 76 3.39 8.85 -25.81
C VAL A 76 3.23 9.74 -24.58
N GLY A 77 4.34 10.35 -24.14
CA GLY A 77 4.36 11.23 -22.97
C GLY A 77 4.72 10.50 -21.67
N ARG A 78 4.52 11.19 -20.54
CA ARG A 78 4.90 10.67 -19.23
C ARG A 78 3.74 9.84 -18.65
N PRO A 79 4.02 8.69 -18.00
CA PRO A 79 2.98 8.01 -17.22
C PRO A 79 2.44 8.97 -16.16
N HIS A 80 1.13 9.26 -16.21
CA HIS A 80 0.43 10.15 -15.29
C HIS A 80 -0.63 9.36 -14.52
N GLY A 81 -0.90 9.73 -13.26
CA GLY A 81 -1.83 9.04 -12.38
C GLY A 81 -1.24 7.83 -11.63
N GLY A 82 -2.10 6.85 -11.34
CA GLY A 82 -1.77 5.67 -10.55
C GLY A 82 -1.83 5.91 -9.05
N VAL A 83 -2.22 4.87 -8.33
CA VAL A 83 -2.41 4.88 -6.87
C VAL A 83 -1.77 3.64 -6.26
N ALA A 84 -1.37 3.75 -5.00
CA ALA A 84 -0.86 2.62 -4.23
C ALA A 84 -1.26 2.71 -2.76
N LEU A 85 -1.23 1.58 -2.08
CA LEU A 85 -1.50 1.46 -0.65
C LEU A 85 -0.35 0.66 -0.02
N LEU A 86 0.19 1.17 1.09
CA LEU A 86 1.16 0.47 1.93
C LEU A 86 0.55 0.26 3.32
N TRP A 87 0.81 -0.89 3.93
CA TRP A 87 0.35 -1.20 5.30
C TRP A 87 1.40 -1.95 6.11
N ARG A 88 1.56 -1.61 7.40
CA ARG A 88 2.53 -2.24 8.30
C ARG A 88 2.15 -3.70 8.58
N LYS A 89 2.95 -4.67 8.14
CA LYS A 89 2.67 -6.12 8.22
C LYS A 89 2.30 -6.57 9.64
N ASN A 90 3.07 -6.13 10.64
CA ASN A 90 2.87 -6.56 12.03
C ASN A 90 1.56 -6.04 12.67
N SER A 91 1.02 -4.91 12.21
CA SER A 91 -0.21 -4.32 12.76
C SER A 91 -1.47 -5.04 12.26
N TYR A 92 -1.38 -5.72 11.11
CA TYR A 92 -2.52 -6.36 10.45
C TYR A 92 -2.40 -7.88 10.37
N ALA A 93 -1.19 -8.47 10.36
CA ALA A 93 -0.98 -9.92 10.30
C ALA A 93 -1.63 -10.68 11.47
N LEU A 94 -1.67 -10.09 12.67
CA LEU A 94 -2.25 -10.73 13.87
C LEU A 94 -3.78 -10.56 14.04
N LYS A 95 -4.43 -9.71 13.23
CA LYS A 95 -5.90 -9.50 13.31
C LYS A 95 -6.69 -10.31 12.28
N PHE A 96 -6.03 -10.87 11.26
CA PHE A 96 -6.67 -11.73 10.26
C PHE A 96 -6.58 -13.24 10.59
N ASP A 97 -5.85 -13.61 11.64
CA ASP A 97 -5.60 -15.02 12.05
C ASP A 97 -6.77 -15.68 12.79
N ARG A 98 -7.85 -14.96 13.14
CA ARG A 98 -9.09 -15.59 13.64
C ARG A 98 -10.00 -16.10 12.52
N GLY A 99 -9.45 -16.76 11.51
CA GLY A 99 -10.29 -17.49 10.56
C GLY A 99 -9.73 -17.85 9.19
N VAL A 100 -8.45 -17.61 8.88
CA VAL A 100 -7.90 -18.06 7.60
C VAL A 100 -6.49 -18.62 7.80
N THR A 101 -6.42 -19.92 8.07
CA THR A 101 -5.21 -20.72 7.93
C THR A 101 -4.99 -20.98 6.44
N GLY A 102 -3.99 -20.35 5.85
CA GLY A 102 -3.64 -20.62 4.45
C GLY A 102 -2.69 -19.58 3.90
N THR A 103 -1.63 -20.04 3.25
CA THR A 103 -0.47 -19.32 2.68
C THR A 103 -0.76 -18.26 1.60
N ASN A 104 -1.97 -17.68 1.58
CA ASN A 104 -2.46 -16.73 0.57
C ASN A 104 -2.91 -15.39 1.20
N TYR A 105 -2.23 -14.94 2.27
CA TYR A 105 -2.58 -13.71 2.98
C TYR A 105 -2.47 -12.46 2.11
N GLU A 106 -1.50 -12.39 1.18
CA GLU A 106 -1.35 -11.25 0.27
C GLU A 106 -2.44 -11.22 -0.81
N GLU A 107 -2.77 -12.37 -1.42
CA GLU A 107 -3.85 -12.45 -2.42
C GLU A 107 -5.23 -12.13 -1.82
N GLY A 108 -5.50 -12.56 -0.59
CA GLY A 108 -6.78 -12.32 0.08
C GLY A 108 -7.01 -10.84 0.42
N PHE A 109 -5.96 -10.12 0.83
CA PHE A 109 -6.02 -8.67 1.07
C PHE A 109 -6.25 -7.92 -0.24
N ILE A 110 -5.49 -8.26 -1.29
CA ILE A 110 -5.61 -7.66 -2.63
C ILE A 110 -7.02 -7.89 -3.17
N LYS A 111 -7.53 -9.12 -3.22
CA LYS A 111 -8.89 -9.41 -3.73
C LYS A 111 -9.99 -8.64 -2.97
N LYS A 112 -9.84 -8.46 -1.65
CA LYS A 112 -10.83 -7.76 -0.80
C LYS A 112 -10.71 -6.23 -0.87
N ALA A 113 -9.51 -5.69 -1.09
CA ALA A 113 -9.27 -4.26 -1.30
C ALA A 113 -9.73 -3.81 -2.70
N TYR A 114 -9.39 -4.57 -3.75
CA TYR A 114 -9.80 -4.27 -5.13
C TYR A 114 -11.32 -4.35 -5.31
N GLY A 115 -12.01 -5.25 -4.62
CA GLY A 115 -13.49 -5.36 -4.66
C GLY A 115 -14.25 -4.24 -3.93
N LYS A 116 -13.58 -3.37 -3.16
CA LYS A 116 -14.22 -2.27 -2.41
C LYS A 116 -13.76 -0.87 -2.83
N MET A 117 -12.71 -0.75 -3.64
CA MET A 117 -12.15 0.53 -4.11
C MET A 117 -12.64 0.91 -5.53
N LEU A 118 -13.80 0.38 -5.92
CA LEU A 118 -14.60 0.79 -7.08
C LEU A 118 -15.99 1.17 -6.54
N ILE A 119 -16.09 2.34 -5.92
CA ILE A 119 -17.35 3.06 -5.71
C ILE A 119 -17.05 4.55 -5.89
#